data_AF-A0A1I0ANN9-F1
#
_entry.id   AF-A0A1I0ANN9-F1
#
_cell.length_a   1.000
_cell.length_b   1.000
_cell.length_c   1.000
_cell.angle_alpha   90.00
_cell.angle_beta   90.00
_cell.angle_gamma   90.00
#
_symmetry.space_group_name_H-M   'P 1'
#
loop_
_entity.id
_entity.type
_entity.pdbx_description
1 polymer ?
#
loop_
_entity_poly.entity_id
_entity_poly.type
_entity_poly.pdbx_seq_one_letter_code
_entity_poly.pdbx_strand_id
1 'polypeptide(L)'
;MIKQQKIAIILLPLLAMIILFGGTTIFGSPAGEFYEGSAEGYGGEIRVRVEVLEEEIVGIEILEMNETVGLGDNAAEATIEKILESQSTEVDVVSGATMSSNAVMRAVENALGITSEEEEVEKVFAPITITLEDGEYEGVATGYYDDIKVLVEVTDGTIANIELVEINDTEGFGDTAALNTIKEILSTQSVEIDAITGATASSQGTIEAVKAALGMIAAPVTITLEDGEYEGVGTGFDGDIKVMVEVADGSIANIQLIEINDTEGLGDTAALNTIEEILSTQSVEIDAITGATISSQGTIDAVKDAVGL
;
A
#
# COMPACT_ATOMS: atom_id res chain seq x y z
N MET A 1 -21.90 5.08 -24.88
CA MET A 1 -22.54 5.97 -23.88
C MET A 1 -23.21 5.10 -22.85
N ILE A 2 -22.46 4.68 -21.84
CA ILE A 2 -22.97 3.86 -20.74
C ILE A 2 -23.53 4.84 -19.71
N LYS A 3 -24.84 4.79 -19.48
CA LYS A 3 -25.52 5.61 -18.48
C LYS A 3 -25.17 5.05 -17.11
N GLN A 4 -24.44 5.83 -16.30
CA GLN A 4 -24.47 5.65 -14.85
C GLN A 4 -25.89 5.96 -14.38
N GLN A 5 -26.65 4.93 -14.01
CA GLN A 5 -27.90 5.12 -13.26
C GLN A 5 -27.51 5.32 -11.80
N LYS A 6 -27.65 6.56 -11.33
CA LYS A 6 -27.66 6.88 -9.90
C LYS A 6 -28.90 6.22 -9.29
N ILE A 7 -28.70 5.08 -8.64
CA ILE A 7 -29.72 4.43 -7.82
C ILE A 7 -29.63 5.10 -6.45
N ALA A 8 -30.47 6.12 -6.24
CA ALA A 8 -30.69 6.69 -4.91
C ALA A 8 -31.88 5.95 -4.29
N ILE A 9 -31.59 4.97 -3.42
CA ILE A 9 -32.61 4.28 -2.61
C ILE A 9 -32.53 4.89 -1.21
N ILE A 10 -33.43 5.84 -0.94
CA ILE A 10 -33.61 6.44 0.38
C ILE A 10 -34.56 5.52 1.14
N LEU A 11 -34.02 4.69 2.04
CA LEU A 11 -34.83 3.88 2.95
C LEU A 11 -35.05 4.64 4.27
N LEU A 12 -36.09 5.48 4.30
CA LEU A 12 -36.50 6.25 5.48
C LEU A 12 -37.40 5.36 6.38
N PRO A 13 -37.04 5.08 7.65
CA PRO A 13 -37.98 4.49 8.57
C PRO A 13 -38.99 5.56 8.98
N LEU A 14 -40.25 5.31 8.64
CA LEU A 14 -41.40 6.14 8.96
C LEU A 14 -41.68 6.11 10.47
N LEU A 15 -41.09 7.02 11.26
CA LEU A 15 -41.52 7.23 12.64
C LEU A 15 -42.70 8.21 12.68
N ALA A 16 -43.91 7.64 12.59
CA ALA A 16 -45.15 8.36 12.79
C ALA A 16 -45.40 8.62 14.29
N MET A 17 -45.33 9.88 14.72
CA MET A 17 -46.04 10.34 15.92
C MET A 17 -46.76 11.66 15.68
N ILE A 18 -48.09 11.55 15.65
CA ILE A 18 -49.04 12.67 15.54
C ILE A 18 -48.99 13.48 16.84
N ILE A 19 -48.66 14.78 16.77
CA ILE A 19 -49.22 15.77 17.71
C ILE A 19 -49.79 16.95 16.92
N LEU A 20 -51.12 16.95 16.89
CA LEU A 20 -52.01 18.01 16.47
C LEU A 20 -52.08 19.07 17.59
N PHE A 21 -51.48 20.25 17.42
CA PHE A 21 -52.08 21.56 17.78
C PHE A 21 -51.19 22.72 17.31
N GLY A 22 -51.81 23.73 16.71
CA GLY A 22 -51.13 24.85 16.07
C GLY A 22 -50.34 25.74 17.04
N GLY A 23 -49.14 26.11 16.61
CA GLY A 23 -48.28 27.11 17.21
C GLY A 23 -46.98 27.17 16.43
N THR A 24 -46.68 28.31 15.81
CA THR A 24 -45.39 28.56 15.18
C THR A 24 -44.32 28.64 16.26
N THR A 25 -43.75 27.49 16.61
CA THR A 25 -42.48 27.41 17.33
C THR A 25 -41.50 26.70 16.42
N ILE A 26 -40.52 27.46 15.94
CA ILE A 26 -39.25 26.95 15.46
C ILE A 26 -38.62 26.25 16.67
N PHE A 27 -38.95 24.97 16.87
CA PHE A 27 -38.08 24.05 17.58
C PHE A 27 -37.16 23.51 16.51
N GLY A 28 -35.96 24.10 16.43
CA GLY A 28 -34.86 23.43 15.79
C GLY A 28 -34.62 22.15 16.58
N SER A 29 -35.11 21.02 16.07
CA SER A 29 -34.43 19.76 16.32
C SER A 29 -32.96 19.99 15.97
N PRO A 30 -32.01 19.49 16.78
CA PRO A 30 -30.61 19.52 16.35
C PRO A 30 -30.56 18.90 14.95
N ALA A 31 -29.93 19.60 14.01
CA ALA A 31 -29.65 18.97 12.72
C ALA A 31 -28.71 17.80 13.02
N GLY A 32 -29.05 16.59 12.56
CA GLY A 32 -28.18 15.43 12.67
C GLY A 32 -26.81 15.74 12.07
N GLU A 33 -25.77 15.17 12.66
CA GLU A 33 -24.42 15.26 12.14
C GLU A 33 -24.23 14.16 11.08
N PHE A 34 -23.64 14.52 9.95
CA PHE A 34 -23.37 13.59 8.86
C PHE A 34 -21.89 13.27 8.81
N TYR A 35 -21.60 11.99 8.73
CA TYR A 35 -20.26 11.44 8.63
C TYR A 35 -20.16 10.58 7.37
N GLU A 36 -19.03 10.64 6.66
CA GLU A 36 -18.81 9.80 5.50
C GLU A 36 -17.63 8.86 5.78
N GLY A 37 -17.74 7.63 5.32
CA GLY A 37 -16.70 6.62 5.47
C GLY A 37 -16.69 5.69 4.26
N SER A 38 -15.54 5.10 3.99
CA SER A 38 -15.38 4.14 2.91
C SER A 38 -14.56 2.94 3.37
N ALA A 39 -14.75 1.82 2.70
CA ALA A 39 -13.95 0.61 2.90
C ALA A 39 -13.96 -0.25 1.64
N GLU A 40 -12.90 -1.03 1.44
CA GLU A 40 -12.80 -1.97 0.32
C GLU A 40 -13.70 -3.19 0.53
N GLY A 41 -14.50 -3.50 -0.51
CA GLY A 41 -15.35 -4.69 -0.61
C GLY A 41 -14.77 -5.75 -1.55
N TYR A 42 -15.57 -6.75 -1.88
CA TYR A 42 -15.16 -7.81 -2.80
C TYR A 42 -15.04 -7.31 -4.25
N GLY A 43 -15.95 -6.43 -4.67
CA GLY A 43 -15.98 -5.86 -6.02
C GLY A 43 -15.28 -4.50 -6.17
N GLY A 44 -14.77 -3.95 -5.06
CA GLY A 44 -14.20 -2.60 -4.96
C GLY A 44 -14.83 -1.77 -3.82
N GLU A 45 -14.45 -0.50 -3.75
CA GLU A 45 -14.81 0.41 -2.66
C GLU A 45 -16.33 0.60 -2.48
N ILE A 46 -16.76 0.59 -1.22
CA ILE A 46 -18.09 0.99 -0.77
C ILE A 46 -17.95 2.27 0.06
N ARG A 47 -18.72 3.31 -0.29
CA ARG A 47 -18.78 4.58 0.42
C ARG A 47 -20.16 4.81 1.00
N VAL A 48 -20.21 5.17 2.28
CA VAL A 48 -21.47 5.43 3.00
C VAL A 48 -21.46 6.81 3.64
N ARG A 49 -22.65 7.35 3.88
CA ARG A 49 -22.91 8.50 4.74
C ARG A 49 -23.77 8.05 5.92
N VAL A 50 -23.31 8.30 7.13
CA VAL A 50 -24.00 7.99 8.38
C VAL A 50 -24.56 9.29 8.98
N GLU A 51 -25.83 9.28 9.36
CA GLU A 51 -26.49 10.38 10.08
C GLU A 51 -26.61 10.00 11.56
N VAL A 52 -26.07 10.83 12.44
CA VAL A 52 -26.10 10.66 13.89
C VAL A 52 -26.90 11.80 14.52
N LEU A 53 -27.87 11.47 15.36
CA LEU A 53 -28.68 12.43 16.10
C LEU A 53 -28.76 11.99 17.56
N GLU A 54 -28.38 12.87 18.49
CA GLU A 54 -28.41 12.58 19.93
C GLU A 54 -27.65 11.29 20.32
N GLU A 55 -26.51 11.05 19.67
CA GLU A 55 -25.65 9.86 19.84
C GLU A 55 -26.25 8.54 19.26
N GLU A 56 -27.36 8.61 18.53
CA GLU A 56 -27.97 7.46 17.83
C GLU A 56 -27.74 7.55 16.32
N ILE A 57 -27.43 6.42 15.68
CA ILE A 57 -27.37 6.26 14.22
C ILE A 57 -28.80 6.23 13.68
N VAL A 58 -29.23 7.33 13.07
CA VAL A 58 -30.61 7.48 12.56
C VAL A 58 -30.74 7.18 11.07
N GLY A 59 -29.61 7.10 10.34
CA GLY A 59 -29.60 6.76 8.93
C GLY A 59 -28.22 6.39 8.40
N ILE A 60 -28.19 5.51 7.40
CA ILE A 60 -26.99 5.17 6.62
C ILE A 60 -27.38 5.17 5.15
N GLU A 61 -26.72 6.00 4.34
CA GLU A 61 -26.91 6.13 2.89
C GLU A 61 -25.68 5.61 2.16
N ILE A 62 -25.85 4.69 1.20
CA ILE A 62 -24.76 4.27 0.31
C ILE A 62 -24.57 5.34 -0.76
N LEU A 63 -23.40 5.96 -0.79
CA LEU A 63 -23.01 6.98 -1.77
C LEU A 63 -22.41 6.36 -3.04
N GLU A 64 -21.61 5.32 -2.87
CA GLU A 64 -20.91 4.60 -3.94
C GLU A 64 -20.76 3.13 -3.54
N MET A 65 -20.92 2.22 -4.50
CA MET A 65 -20.76 0.78 -4.25
C MET A 65 -20.41 0.08 -5.55
N ASN A 66 -19.26 -0.58 -5.57
CA ASN A 66 -18.81 -1.43 -6.66
C ASN A 66 -18.81 -2.88 -6.18
N GLU A 67 -19.97 -3.54 -6.26
CA GLU A 67 -20.12 -4.91 -5.76
C GLU A 67 -20.78 -5.85 -6.79
N THR A 68 -20.73 -7.15 -6.51
CA THR A 68 -21.40 -8.14 -7.35
C THR A 68 -22.91 -7.92 -7.31
N VAL A 69 -23.49 -7.50 -8.44
CA VAL A 69 -24.92 -7.19 -8.60
C VAL A 69 -25.80 -8.37 -8.18
N GLY A 70 -26.79 -8.12 -7.32
CA GLY A 70 -27.70 -9.11 -6.76
C GLY A 70 -27.14 -9.93 -5.59
N LEU A 71 -25.89 -9.73 -5.19
CA LEU A 71 -25.28 -10.40 -4.04
C LEU A 71 -24.73 -9.40 -3.03
N GLY A 72 -23.71 -8.61 -3.42
CA GLY A 72 -23.06 -7.65 -2.53
C GLY A 72 -23.94 -6.44 -2.23
N ASP A 73 -24.81 -6.05 -3.15
CA ASP A 73 -25.83 -5.02 -2.95
C ASP A 73 -26.88 -5.44 -1.90
N ASN A 74 -27.44 -6.64 -2.03
CA ASN A 74 -28.38 -7.20 -1.07
C ASN A 74 -27.74 -7.38 0.31
N ALA A 75 -26.46 -7.78 0.34
CA ALA A 75 -25.71 -7.92 1.58
C ALA A 75 -25.47 -6.57 2.26
N ALA A 76 -25.13 -5.54 1.48
CA ALA A 76 -24.94 -4.18 1.99
C ALA A 76 -26.23 -3.63 2.60
N GLU A 77 -27.37 -3.77 1.91
CA GLU A 77 -28.67 -3.33 2.41
C GLU A 77 -29.07 -4.06 3.71
N ALA A 78 -28.94 -5.38 3.75
CA ALA A 78 -29.27 -6.17 4.93
C ALA A 78 -28.34 -5.88 6.11
N THR A 79 -27.06 -5.56 5.85
CA THR A 79 -26.10 -5.19 6.90
C THR A 79 -26.44 -3.82 7.49
N ILE A 80 -26.77 -2.83 6.66
CA ILE A 80 -27.23 -1.51 7.11
C ILE A 80 -28.47 -1.61 8.01
N GLU A 81 -29.45 -2.43 7.62
CA GLU A 81 -30.67 -2.64 8.42
C GLU A 81 -30.33 -3.17 9.82
N LYS A 82 -29.41 -4.14 9.92
CA LYS A 82 -28.95 -4.68 11.20
C LYS A 82 -28.21 -3.65 12.04
N ILE A 83 -27.39 -2.79 11.43
CA ILE A 83 -26.66 -1.74 12.13
C ILE A 83 -27.65 -0.71 12.71
N LEU A 84 -28.64 -0.29 11.91
CA LEU A 84 -29.69 0.64 12.37
C LEU A 84 -30.55 0.04 13.48
N GLU A 85 -30.86 -1.26 13.40
CA GLU A 85 -31.64 -1.95 14.44
C GLU A 85 -30.85 -2.15 15.74
N SER A 86 -29.58 -2.53 15.63
CA SER A 86 -28.74 -2.86 16.79
C SER A 86 -28.02 -1.66 17.40
N GLN A 87 -27.93 -0.55 16.65
CA GLN A 87 -27.08 0.60 16.97
C GLN A 87 -25.62 0.19 17.22
N SER A 88 -25.16 -0.84 16.52
CA SER A 88 -23.83 -1.44 16.62
C SER A 88 -23.30 -1.77 15.24
N THR A 89 -21.99 -1.60 15.03
CA THR A 89 -21.31 -2.02 13.79
C THR A 89 -20.95 -3.51 13.82
N GLU A 90 -20.88 -4.13 15.00
CA GLU A 90 -20.69 -5.57 15.19
C GLU A 90 -22.01 -6.34 14.93
N VAL A 91 -22.31 -6.62 13.65
CA VAL A 91 -23.49 -7.39 13.24
C VAL A 91 -23.10 -8.64 12.45
N ASP A 92 -23.98 -9.65 12.44
CA ASP A 92 -23.73 -10.87 11.68
C ASP A 92 -23.62 -10.59 10.17
N VAL A 93 -22.58 -11.15 9.54
CA VAL A 93 -22.42 -11.12 8.08
C VAL A 93 -23.56 -11.83 7.34
N VAL A 94 -23.80 -11.44 6.11
CA VAL A 94 -24.76 -12.12 5.22
C VAL A 94 -24.09 -13.34 4.59
N SER A 95 -24.69 -14.51 4.75
CA SER A 95 -24.18 -15.78 4.21
C SER A 95 -23.90 -15.70 2.72
N GLY A 96 -22.66 -16.02 2.32
CA GLY A 96 -22.22 -15.98 0.93
C GLY A 96 -21.79 -14.60 0.41
N ALA A 97 -21.85 -13.56 1.26
CA ALA A 97 -21.41 -12.21 0.96
C ALA A 97 -20.64 -11.59 2.15
N THR A 98 -19.75 -12.40 2.76
CA THR A 98 -18.98 -12.04 3.95
C THR A 98 -18.16 -10.77 3.74
N MET A 99 -17.42 -10.68 2.63
CA MET A 99 -16.56 -9.53 2.33
C MET A 99 -17.36 -8.24 2.15
N SER A 100 -18.47 -8.27 1.40
CA SER A 100 -19.33 -7.10 1.21
C SER A 100 -20.02 -6.66 2.51
N SER A 101 -20.40 -7.61 3.38
CA SER A 101 -20.97 -7.30 4.70
C SER A 101 -19.93 -6.64 5.61
N ASN A 102 -18.71 -7.18 5.64
CA ASN A 102 -17.60 -6.61 6.40
C ASN A 102 -17.21 -5.22 5.90
N ALA A 103 -17.22 -5.00 4.59
CA ALA A 103 -16.93 -3.70 4.00
C ALA A 103 -17.94 -2.63 4.43
N VAL A 104 -19.24 -2.97 4.51
CA VAL A 104 -20.24 -2.03 5.05
C VAL A 104 -20.01 -1.72 6.52
N MET A 105 -19.73 -2.74 7.35
CA MET A 105 -19.42 -2.51 8.78
C MET A 105 -18.23 -1.56 8.94
N ARG A 106 -17.13 -1.83 8.23
CA ARG A 106 -15.92 -0.99 8.22
C ARG A 106 -16.17 0.42 7.69
N ALA A 107 -16.95 0.57 6.61
CA ALA A 107 -17.26 1.89 6.07
C ALA A 107 -18.08 2.74 7.07
N VAL A 108 -18.97 2.10 7.84
CA VAL A 108 -19.73 2.75 8.92
C VAL A 108 -18.84 3.05 10.13
N GLU A 109 -17.95 2.14 10.51
CA GLU A 109 -16.93 2.34 11.56
C GLU A 109 -16.02 3.52 11.23
N ASN A 110 -15.51 3.57 10.00
CA ASN A 110 -14.69 4.67 9.48
C ASN A 110 -15.45 6.00 9.47
N ALA A 111 -16.75 5.99 9.12
CA ALA A 111 -17.59 7.18 9.20
C ALA A 111 -17.73 7.65 10.66
N LEU A 112 -17.97 6.73 11.59
CA LEU A 112 -18.20 7.04 13.00
C LEU A 112 -16.90 7.28 13.80
N GLY A 113 -15.73 7.08 13.19
CA GLY A 113 -14.43 7.11 13.87
C GLY A 113 -14.30 6.02 14.94
N ILE A 114 -15.08 4.95 14.83
CA ILE A 114 -15.02 3.76 15.68
C ILE A 114 -13.96 2.84 15.06
N THR A 115 -12.70 3.21 15.22
CA THR A 115 -11.60 2.35 14.78
C THR A 115 -11.45 1.24 15.83
N SER A 116 -11.82 0.00 15.52
CA SER A 116 -11.08 -1.11 16.09
C SER A 116 -9.65 -0.95 15.59
N GLU A 117 -8.67 -0.93 16.48
CA GLU A 117 -7.25 -0.86 16.13
C GLU A 117 -6.88 -2.04 15.21
N GLU A 118 -7.03 -1.84 13.90
CA GLU A 118 -6.11 -2.33 12.89
C GLU A 118 -5.51 -1.07 12.26
N GLU A 119 -4.26 -0.79 12.64
CA GLU A 119 -3.54 0.39 12.18
C GLU A 119 -3.37 0.35 10.66
N GLU A 120 -4.12 1.17 9.93
CA GLU A 120 -3.70 1.63 8.60
C GLU A 120 -3.02 2.99 8.77
N VAL A 121 -1.69 2.99 8.80
CA VAL A 121 -0.89 4.21 8.85
C VAL A 121 -0.87 4.82 7.45
N GLU A 122 -1.75 5.80 7.20
CA GLU A 122 -1.69 6.61 5.98
C GLU A 122 -0.37 7.42 5.98
N LYS A 123 0.59 7.01 5.14
CA LYS A 123 1.86 7.74 4.92
C LYS A 123 1.59 9.07 4.21
N VAL A 124 1.38 10.12 4.97
CA VAL A 124 1.41 11.50 4.47
C VAL A 124 2.87 11.91 4.25
N PHE A 125 3.35 11.88 2.99
CA PHE A 125 4.62 12.50 2.63
C PHE A 125 4.46 14.02 2.62
N ALA A 126 5.09 14.68 3.59
CA ALA A 126 5.37 16.11 3.49
C ALA A 126 6.19 16.39 2.20
N PRO A 127 6.04 17.56 1.54
CA PRO A 127 6.89 17.92 0.42
C PRO A 127 8.36 17.86 0.85
N ILE A 128 9.11 16.94 0.25
CA ILE A 128 10.53 16.74 0.53
C ILE A 128 11.28 17.96 0.00
N THR A 129 11.61 18.90 0.88
CA THR A 129 12.75 19.79 0.64
C THR A 129 13.99 19.00 0.99
N ILE A 130 14.64 18.42 -0.02
CA ILE A 130 15.92 17.76 0.14
C ILE A 130 16.91 18.83 0.60
N THR A 131 17.20 18.83 1.89
CA THR A 131 18.34 19.54 2.45
C THR A 131 19.41 18.47 2.54
N LEU A 132 20.14 18.25 1.45
CA LEU A 132 21.30 17.36 1.49
C LEU A 132 22.32 18.01 2.42
N GLU A 133 22.73 17.26 3.44
CA GLU A 133 23.90 17.63 4.20
C GLU A 133 25.13 17.54 3.29
N ASP A 134 26.17 18.30 3.62
CA ASP A 134 27.42 18.22 2.88
C ASP A 134 28.10 16.88 3.19
N GLY A 135 28.58 16.20 2.16
CA GLY A 135 29.14 14.86 2.31
C GLY A 135 29.37 14.16 0.99
N GLU A 136 29.97 12.98 1.08
CA GLU A 136 30.15 12.06 -0.04
C GLU A 136 29.13 10.92 0.07
N TYR A 137 28.41 10.67 -1.00
CA TYR A 137 27.32 9.71 -1.05
C TYR A 137 27.55 8.71 -2.16
N GLU A 138 27.51 7.43 -1.83
CA GLU A 138 27.67 6.36 -2.80
C GLU A 138 26.30 5.89 -3.31
N GLY A 139 26.20 5.71 -4.63
CA GLY A 139 24.99 5.19 -5.26
C GLY A 139 25.34 4.18 -6.33
N VAL A 140 24.52 3.14 -6.43
CA VAL A 140 24.65 2.08 -7.43
C VAL A 140 23.31 1.94 -8.13
N ALA A 141 23.29 1.60 -9.41
CA ALA A 141 22.07 1.20 -10.11
C ALA A 141 22.40 0.37 -11.34
N THR A 142 21.45 -0.46 -11.78
CA THR A 142 21.62 -1.33 -12.93
C THR A 142 21.72 -0.53 -14.23
N GLY A 143 22.81 -0.73 -14.97
CA GLY A 143 23.03 -0.24 -16.33
C GLY A 143 22.50 -1.18 -17.40
N TYR A 144 22.97 -1.06 -18.64
CA TYR A 144 22.50 -1.93 -19.73
C TYR A 144 23.09 -3.35 -19.68
N TYR A 145 24.39 -3.49 -19.36
CA TYR A 145 25.03 -4.80 -19.20
C TYR A 145 25.27 -5.22 -17.75
N ASP A 146 25.55 -4.28 -16.86
CA ASP A 146 25.91 -4.52 -15.46
C ASP A 146 25.67 -3.24 -14.64
N ASP A 147 25.92 -3.30 -13.34
CA ASP A 147 25.72 -2.17 -12.42
C ASP A 147 26.69 -1.01 -12.68
N ILE A 148 26.20 0.20 -12.43
CA ILE A 148 26.91 1.48 -12.50
C ILE A 148 27.00 2.03 -11.08
N LYS A 149 28.22 2.35 -10.65
CA LYS A 149 28.52 2.89 -9.32
C LYS A 149 29.05 4.32 -9.41
N VAL A 150 28.45 5.23 -8.65
CA VAL A 150 28.84 6.64 -8.58
C VAL A 150 29.09 7.08 -7.13
N LEU A 151 29.95 8.07 -6.97
CA LEU A 151 30.18 8.79 -5.73
C LEU A 151 29.82 10.27 -5.94
N VAL A 152 28.82 10.76 -5.22
CA VAL A 152 28.30 12.12 -5.32
C VAL A 152 28.80 12.94 -4.15
N GLU A 153 29.49 14.04 -4.43
CA GLU A 153 29.93 15.01 -3.43
C GLU A 153 28.93 16.16 -3.37
N VAL A 154 28.39 16.43 -2.19
CA VAL A 154 27.54 17.58 -1.91
C VAL A 154 28.31 18.58 -1.06
N THR A 155 28.29 19.86 -1.46
CA THR A 155 28.86 20.97 -0.70
C THR A 155 27.94 22.18 -0.75
N ASP A 156 27.74 22.83 0.39
CA ASP A 156 26.77 23.90 0.63
C ASP A 156 25.36 23.57 0.09
N GLY A 157 24.95 22.29 0.20
CA GLY A 157 23.67 21.80 -0.32
C GLY A 157 23.55 21.73 -1.85
N THR A 158 24.68 21.74 -2.58
CA THR A 158 24.74 21.59 -4.05
C THR A 158 25.62 20.42 -4.46
N ILE A 159 25.34 19.79 -5.60
CA ILE A 159 26.14 18.69 -6.15
C ILE A 159 27.45 19.28 -6.69
N ALA A 160 28.52 19.15 -5.91
CA ALA A 160 29.84 19.67 -6.24
C ALA A 160 30.55 18.79 -7.27
N ASN A 161 30.42 17.47 -7.13
CA ASN A 161 31.06 16.50 -8.02
C ASN A 161 30.26 15.19 -8.09
N ILE A 162 30.41 14.46 -9.20
CA ILE A 162 29.96 13.08 -9.33
C ILE A 162 31.11 12.31 -9.97
N GLU A 163 31.71 11.40 -9.22
CA GLU A 163 32.74 10.49 -9.69
C GLU A 163 32.09 9.17 -10.14
N LEU A 164 32.45 8.70 -11.33
CA LEU A 164 32.07 7.39 -11.82
C LEU A 164 33.11 6.37 -11.29
N VAL A 165 32.71 5.59 -10.29
CA VAL A 165 33.60 4.67 -9.56
C VAL A 165 33.73 3.34 -10.30
N GLU A 166 32.62 2.80 -10.78
CA GLU A 166 32.59 1.53 -11.52
C GLU A 166 31.55 1.61 -12.64
N ILE A 167 31.96 1.18 -13.83
CA ILE A 167 31.07 1.02 -14.97
C ILE A 167 31.42 -0.28 -15.68
N ASN A 168 30.57 -1.28 -15.50
CA ASN A 168 30.69 -2.56 -16.18
C ASN A 168 29.65 -2.66 -17.33
N ASP A 169 29.35 -1.53 -17.97
CA ASP A 169 28.38 -1.46 -19.07
C ASP A 169 29.05 -1.70 -20.46
N THR A 170 28.44 -1.17 -21.52
CA THR A 170 28.86 -1.33 -22.91
C THR A 170 30.13 -0.53 -23.17
N GLU A 171 31.26 -1.21 -23.37
CA GLU A 171 32.56 -0.57 -23.62
C GLU A 171 32.45 0.56 -24.66
N GLY A 172 32.82 1.78 -24.25
CA GLY A 172 32.84 2.98 -25.09
C GLY A 172 31.49 3.70 -25.25
N PHE A 173 30.36 2.99 -25.36
CA PHE A 173 29.03 3.63 -25.52
C PHE A 173 28.37 3.95 -24.17
N GLY A 174 28.41 3.01 -23.22
CA GLY A 174 27.87 3.18 -21.87
C GLY A 174 28.65 4.23 -21.09
N ASP A 175 29.98 4.16 -21.15
CA ASP A 175 30.87 5.13 -20.48
C ASP A 175 30.66 6.56 -20.96
N THR A 176 30.55 6.73 -22.28
CA THR A 176 30.29 8.04 -22.87
C THR A 176 28.92 8.58 -22.44
N ALA A 177 27.92 7.71 -22.35
CA ALA A 177 26.58 8.09 -21.91
C ALA A 177 26.56 8.47 -20.43
N ALA A 178 27.18 7.67 -19.55
CA ALA A 178 27.29 7.96 -18.12
C ALA A 178 28.01 9.29 -17.87
N LEU A 179 29.15 9.52 -18.51
CA LEU A 179 29.90 10.78 -18.37
C LEU A 179 29.14 12.00 -18.88
N ASN A 180 28.37 11.87 -19.95
CA ASN A 180 27.57 12.99 -20.45
C ASN A 180 26.36 13.28 -19.57
N THR A 181 25.74 12.22 -19.04
CA THR A 181 24.63 12.31 -18.06
C THR A 181 25.10 13.01 -16.79
N ILE A 182 26.26 12.61 -16.25
CA ILE A 182 26.89 13.26 -15.08
C ILE A 182 27.15 14.75 -15.31
N LYS A 183 27.72 15.12 -16.48
CA LYS A 183 27.95 16.53 -16.81
C LYS A 183 26.67 17.33 -16.86
N GLU A 184 25.59 16.73 -17.37
CA GLU A 184 24.29 17.38 -17.44
C GLU A 184 23.72 17.59 -16.05
N ILE A 185 23.75 16.58 -15.17
CA ILE A 185 23.32 16.69 -13.76
C ILE A 185 24.13 17.77 -13.03
N LEU A 186 25.45 17.81 -13.19
CA LEU A 186 26.28 18.86 -12.57
C LEU A 186 25.94 20.26 -13.11
N SER A 187 25.59 20.36 -14.39
CA SER A 187 25.23 21.63 -15.02
C SER A 187 23.83 22.12 -14.66
N THR A 188 22.87 21.22 -14.51
CA THR A 188 21.47 21.55 -14.20
C THR A 188 21.18 21.53 -12.71
N GLN A 189 22.05 20.89 -11.92
CA GLN A 189 21.82 20.54 -10.52
C GLN A 189 20.50 19.78 -10.35
N SER A 190 20.13 18.98 -11.35
CA SER A 190 18.87 18.25 -11.41
C SER A 190 19.09 16.84 -11.95
N VAL A 191 18.38 15.90 -11.35
CA VAL A 191 18.30 14.49 -11.79
C VAL A 191 17.08 14.22 -12.69
N GLU A 192 16.24 15.23 -12.94
CA GLU A 192 15.12 15.17 -13.89
C GLU A 192 15.57 15.54 -15.30
N ILE A 193 16.55 14.77 -15.82
CA ILE A 193 17.10 14.96 -17.16
C ILE A 193 16.73 13.78 -18.07
N ASP A 194 16.70 14.01 -19.38
CA ASP A 194 16.34 12.97 -20.34
C ASP A 194 17.51 12.00 -20.59
N ALA A 195 17.19 10.73 -20.79
CA ALA A 195 18.16 9.72 -21.19
C ALA A 195 18.74 10.00 -22.60
N ILE A 196 20.01 9.62 -22.80
CA ILE A 196 20.75 9.89 -24.04
C ILE A 196 20.28 8.95 -25.17
N THR A 197 20.05 9.53 -26.35
CA THR A 197 19.65 8.75 -27.55
C THR A 197 20.75 7.77 -27.95
N GLY A 198 20.38 6.48 -28.06
CA GLY A 198 21.30 5.40 -28.46
C GLY A 198 22.06 4.75 -27.31
N ALA A 199 21.92 5.25 -26.09
CA ALA A 199 22.48 4.68 -24.86
C ALA A 199 21.52 4.91 -23.67
N THR A 200 20.23 4.69 -23.92
CA THR A 200 19.14 5.04 -23.02
C THR A 200 19.23 4.28 -21.69
N ALA A 201 19.53 2.98 -21.73
CA ALA A 201 19.64 2.18 -20.51
C ALA A 201 20.84 2.58 -19.65
N SER A 202 22.01 2.84 -20.26
CA SER A 202 23.21 3.31 -19.52
C SER A 202 23.03 4.70 -18.90
N SER A 203 22.40 5.62 -19.63
CA SER A 203 22.12 6.96 -19.10
C SER A 203 21.04 6.93 -18.02
N GLN A 204 20.00 6.11 -18.16
CA GLN A 204 19.03 5.90 -17.09
C GLN A 204 19.67 5.29 -15.85
N GLY A 205 20.49 4.24 -16.00
CA GLY A 205 21.22 3.63 -14.88
C GLY A 205 22.11 4.65 -14.15
N THR A 206 22.74 5.58 -14.88
CA THR A 206 23.52 6.66 -14.26
C THR A 206 22.63 7.65 -13.50
N ILE A 207 21.46 8.03 -14.05
CA ILE A 207 20.49 8.91 -13.36
C ILE A 207 20.00 8.24 -12.07
N GLU A 208 19.65 6.96 -12.12
CA GLU A 208 19.20 6.21 -10.96
C GLU A 208 20.33 6.04 -9.93
N ALA A 209 21.57 5.76 -10.35
CA ALA A 209 22.70 5.68 -9.42
C ALA A 209 22.94 7.01 -8.68
N VAL A 210 22.79 8.14 -9.36
CA VAL A 210 22.89 9.47 -8.73
C VAL A 210 21.70 9.75 -7.81
N LYS A 211 20.47 9.41 -8.21
CA LYS A 211 19.31 9.50 -7.33
C LYS A 211 19.48 8.63 -6.07
N ALA A 212 20.08 7.45 -6.20
CA ALA A 212 20.36 6.54 -5.11
C ALA A 212 21.35 7.16 -4.13
N ALA A 213 22.45 7.74 -4.64
CA ALA A 213 23.41 8.47 -3.82
C ALA A 213 22.75 9.65 -3.07
N LEU A 214 21.86 10.39 -3.74
CA LEU A 214 21.16 11.53 -3.15
C LEU A 214 19.97 11.14 -2.24
N GLY A 215 19.74 9.84 -2.00
CA GLY A 215 18.63 9.34 -1.19
C GLY A 215 17.25 9.62 -1.78
N MET A 216 17.17 9.91 -3.08
CA MET A 216 15.92 10.17 -3.83
C MET A 216 15.25 8.88 -4.30
N ILE A 217 16.02 7.81 -4.40
CA ILE A 217 15.56 6.43 -4.53
C ILE A 217 16.40 5.59 -3.55
N ALA A 218 15.88 4.47 -3.07
CA ALA A 218 16.71 3.55 -2.28
C ALA A 218 17.84 3.00 -3.19
N ALA A 219 19.09 3.09 -2.75
CA ALA A 219 20.21 2.38 -3.38
C ALA A 219 19.88 0.88 -3.47
N PRO A 220 20.44 0.10 -4.43
CA PRO A 220 20.32 -1.35 -4.41
C PRO A 220 20.79 -1.81 -3.05
N VAL A 221 19.82 -2.38 -2.34
CA VAL A 221 19.89 -2.52 -0.90
C VAL A 221 20.92 -3.59 -0.58
N THR A 222 22.09 -3.17 -0.09
CA THR A 222 22.81 -4.03 0.84
C THR A 222 22.03 -3.89 2.15
N ILE A 223 21.15 -4.84 2.42
CA ILE A 223 20.32 -4.78 3.61
C ILE A 223 21.25 -5.02 4.81
N THR A 224 21.78 -3.95 5.42
CA THR A 224 22.11 -4.02 6.84
C THR A 224 20.78 -3.98 7.58
N LEU A 225 20.17 -5.16 7.66
CA LEU A 225 19.07 -5.40 8.56
C LEU A 225 19.57 -5.09 9.97
N GLU A 226 18.89 -4.20 10.71
CA GLU A 226 19.15 -4.11 12.14
C GLU A 226 18.76 -5.44 12.79
N ASP A 227 19.52 -5.87 13.79
CA ASP A 227 19.19 -7.10 14.50
C ASP A 227 17.85 -6.92 15.23
N GLY A 228 16.93 -7.85 15.04
CA GLY A 228 15.57 -7.73 15.53
C GLY A 228 14.63 -8.78 14.97
N GLU A 229 13.39 -8.76 15.47
CA GLU A 229 12.30 -9.57 14.95
C GLU A 229 11.32 -8.63 14.25
N TYR A 230 10.99 -8.95 12.99
CA TYR A 230 10.14 -8.14 12.15
C TYR A 230 8.98 -8.96 11.61
N GLU A 231 7.76 -8.44 11.73
CA GLU A 231 6.59 -9.07 11.13
C GLU A 231 6.35 -8.49 9.74
N GLY A 232 5.94 -9.35 8.81
CA GLY A 232 5.52 -8.92 7.49
C GLY A 232 4.39 -9.77 6.94
N VAL A 233 3.62 -9.18 6.04
CA VAL A 233 2.42 -9.76 5.44
C VAL A 233 2.52 -9.69 3.93
N GLY A 234 2.14 -10.78 3.27
CA GLY A 234 2.06 -10.84 1.81
C GLY A 234 0.85 -11.64 1.36
N THR A 235 0.31 -11.30 0.20
CA THR A 235 -0.94 -11.90 -0.29
C THR A 235 -0.66 -13.19 -1.07
N GLY A 236 -1.14 -14.31 -0.53
CA GLY A 236 -1.12 -15.63 -1.17
C GLY A 236 -2.29 -15.83 -2.14
N PHE A 237 -2.56 -17.08 -2.53
CA PHE A 237 -3.59 -17.39 -3.54
C PHE A 237 -5.01 -17.26 -2.99
N ASP A 238 -5.28 -17.83 -1.81
CA ASP A 238 -6.60 -17.77 -1.16
C ASP A 238 -6.70 -16.71 -0.04
N GLY A 239 -5.62 -15.98 0.26
CA GLY A 239 -5.55 -14.98 1.33
C GLY A 239 -4.14 -14.71 1.84
N ASP A 240 -4.02 -14.00 2.96
CA ASP A 240 -2.75 -13.46 3.43
C ASP A 240 -1.86 -14.48 4.14
N ILE A 241 -0.55 -14.28 4.00
CA ILE A 241 0.53 -15.04 4.61
C ILE A 241 1.30 -14.08 5.51
N LYS A 242 1.38 -14.40 6.79
CA LYS A 242 2.10 -13.61 7.81
C LYS A 242 3.34 -14.35 8.28
N VAL A 243 4.48 -13.68 8.26
CA VAL A 243 5.76 -14.20 8.71
C VAL A 243 6.39 -13.31 9.77
N MET A 244 7.28 -13.90 10.57
CA MET A 244 8.18 -13.20 11.48
C MET A 244 9.61 -13.53 11.08
N VAL A 245 10.37 -12.51 10.70
CA VAL A 245 11.76 -12.60 10.27
C VAL A 245 12.67 -12.19 11.43
N GLU A 246 13.53 -13.09 11.86
CA GLU A 246 14.59 -12.80 12.83
C GLU A 246 15.87 -12.44 12.07
N VAL A 247 16.42 -11.30 12.41
CA VAL A 247 17.70 -10.81 11.90
C VAL A 247 18.71 -10.86 13.03
N ALA A 248 19.86 -11.49 12.78
CA ALA A 248 21.00 -11.46 13.68
C ALA A 248 22.30 -11.25 12.89
N ASP A 249 23.18 -10.40 13.42
CA ASP A 249 24.43 -9.98 12.79
C ASP A 249 24.23 -9.49 11.33
N GLY A 250 23.10 -8.84 11.04
CA GLY A 250 22.75 -8.32 9.71
C GLY A 250 22.40 -9.39 8.67
N SER A 251 22.06 -10.61 9.08
CA SER A 251 21.59 -11.70 8.20
C SER A 251 20.24 -12.25 8.68
N ILE A 252 19.47 -12.84 7.77
CA ILE A 252 18.20 -13.50 8.11
C ILE A 252 18.53 -14.81 8.85
N ALA A 253 18.41 -14.79 10.17
CA ALA A 253 18.71 -15.92 11.04
C ALA A 253 17.59 -16.97 11.04
N ASN A 254 16.34 -16.51 10.97
CA ASN A 254 15.16 -17.36 11.00
C ASN A 254 13.96 -16.68 10.34
N ILE A 255 13.03 -17.47 9.81
CA ILE A 255 11.73 -16.99 9.35
C ILE A 255 10.67 -17.95 9.90
N GLN A 256 9.79 -17.43 10.74
CA GLN A 256 8.67 -18.18 11.29
C GLN A 256 7.39 -17.84 10.55
N LEU A 257 6.68 -18.86 10.06
CA LEU A 257 5.33 -18.70 9.54
C LEU A 257 4.36 -18.55 10.72
N ILE A 258 3.73 -17.38 10.83
CA ILE A 258 2.81 -17.03 11.93
C ILE A 258 1.38 -17.39 11.55
N GLU A 259 0.96 -17.01 10.36
CA GLU A 259 -0.38 -17.25 9.84
C GLU A 259 -0.32 -17.51 8.34
N ILE A 260 -1.15 -18.43 7.87
CA ILE A 260 -1.30 -18.72 6.44
C ILE A 260 -2.77 -18.94 6.14
N ASN A 261 -3.34 -17.99 5.41
CA ASN A 261 -4.70 -18.08 4.88
C ASN A 261 -4.60 -18.37 3.39
N ASP A 262 -4.08 -19.53 3.01
CA ASP A 262 -3.90 -19.92 1.61
C ASP A 262 -4.47 -21.34 1.33
N THR A 263 -4.31 -21.85 0.11
CA THR A 263 -4.80 -23.17 -0.29
C THR A 263 -4.20 -24.27 0.58
N GLU A 264 -5.04 -24.95 1.38
CA GLU A 264 -4.62 -26.00 2.32
C GLU A 264 -3.68 -27.04 1.66
N GLY A 265 -2.52 -27.26 2.28
CA GLY A 265 -1.49 -28.20 1.84
C GLY A 265 -0.60 -27.69 0.70
N LEU A 266 -1.15 -27.02 -0.32
CA LEU A 266 -0.36 -26.50 -1.45
C LEU A 266 0.34 -25.20 -1.09
N GLY A 267 -0.39 -24.23 -0.54
CA GLY A 267 0.13 -22.94 -0.07
C GLY A 267 1.11 -23.14 1.09
N ASP A 268 0.77 -24.00 2.05
CA ASP A 268 1.65 -24.34 3.17
C ASP A 268 3.01 -24.88 2.70
N THR A 269 2.98 -25.83 1.76
CA THR A 269 4.20 -26.43 1.21
C THR A 269 5.01 -25.40 0.42
N ALA A 270 4.34 -24.51 -0.33
CA ALA A 270 5.00 -23.45 -1.07
C ALA A 270 5.68 -22.45 -0.13
N ALA A 271 4.97 -21.97 0.89
CA ALA A 271 5.50 -21.03 1.87
C ALA A 271 6.72 -21.59 2.60
N LEU A 272 6.65 -22.86 3.06
CA LEU A 272 7.78 -23.50 3.74
C LEU A 272 9.00 -23.65 2.83
N ASN A 273 8.82 -24.08 1.58
CA ASN A 273 9.93 -24.23 0.63
C ASN A 273 10.55 -22.87 0.26
N THR A 274 9.72 -21.84 0.08
CA THR A 274 10.18 -20.47 -0.19
C THR A 274 10.97 -19.93 1.00
N ILE A 275 10.51 -20.15 2.24
CA ILE A 275 11.25 -19.79 3.46
C ILE A 275 12.61 -20.49 3.52
N GLU A 276 12.66 -21.80 3.26
CA GLU A 276 13.94 -22.54 3.24
C GLU A 276 14.91 -21.99 2.19
N GLU A 277 14.40 -21.61 1.01
CA GLU A 277 15.20 -21.03 -0.06
C GLU A 277 15.73 -19.64 0.31
N ILE A 278 14.91 -18.77 0.91
CA ILE A 278 15.34 -17.46 1.40
C ILE A 278 16.41 -17.63 2.48
N LEU A 279 16.21 -18.53 3.44
CA LEU A 279 17.21 -18.81 4.49
C LEU A 279 18.52 -19.34 3.91
N SER A 280 18.45 -20.18 2.87
CA SER A 280 19.63 -20.74 2.21
C SER A 280 20.37 -19.74 1.32
N THR A 281 19.65 -18.84 0.66
CA THR A 281 20.22 -17.88 -0.30
C THR A 281 20.53 -16.53 0.33
N GLN A 282 19.93 -16.24 1.49
CA GLN A 282 19.91 -14.92 2.12
C GLN A 282 19.44 -13.83 1.15
N SER A 283 18.50 -14.18 0.27
CA SER A 283 17.98 -13.34 -0.78
C SER A 283 16.46 -13.47 -0.87
N VAL A 284 15.79 -12.34 -1.06
CA VAL A 284 14.36 -12.26 -1.38
C VAL A 284 14.10 -12.16 -2.89
N GLU A 285 15.15 -12.08 -3.70
CA GLU A 285 15.10 -12.11 -5.17
C GLU A 285 15.20 -13.57 -5.66
N ILE A 286 14.25 -14.40 -5.25
CA ILE A 286 14.14 -15.80 -5.65
C ILE A 286 12.91 -16.02 -6.53
N ASP A 287 12.95 -17.06 -7.37
CA ASP A 287 11.84 -17.37 -8.26
C ASP A 287 10.67 -18.02 -7.51
N ALA A 288 9.45 -17.65 -7.90
CA ALA A 288 8.25 -18.31 -7.39
C ALA A 288 8.17 -19.79 -7.81
N ILE A 289 7.63 -20.64 -6.93
CA ILE A 289 7.56 -22.09 -7.11
C ILE A 289 6.56 -22.45 -8.21
N THR A 290 7.00 -23.33 -9.12
CA THR A 290 6.14 -23.82 -10.21
C THR A 290 4.94 -24.59 -9.65
N GLY A 291 3.73 -24.16 -10.00
CA GLY A 291 2.48 -24.79 -9.57
C GLY A 291 1.89 -24.23 -8.26
N ALA A 292 2.62 -23.35 -7.58
CA ALA A 292 2.16 -22.59 -6.41
C ALA A 292 2.70 -21.15 -6.45
N THR A 293 2.68 -20.56 -7.65
CA THR A 293 3.37 -19.30 -7.96
C THR A 293 2.84 -18.13 -7.13
N ILE A 294 1.53 -18.04 -6.93
CA ILE A 294 0.92 -16.94 -6.16
C ILE A 294 1.24 -17.10 -4.66
N SER A 295 1.11 -18.31 -4.11
CA SER A 295 1.44 -18.59 -2.70
C SER A 295 2.91 -18.35 -2.37
N SER A 296 3.83 -18.77 -3.26
CA SER A 296 5.26 -18.52 -3.07
C SER A 296 5.63 -17.05 -3.25
N GLN A 297 5.00 -16.34 -4.19
CA GLN A 297 5.17 -14.89 -4.31
C GLN A 297 4.66 -14.16 -3.06
N GLY A 298 3.49 -14.54 -2.54
CA GLY A 298 2.96 -13.98 -1.30
C GLY A 298 3.90 -14.19 -0.10
N THR A 299 4.60 -15.32 -0.05
CA THR A 299 5.62 -15.56 0.98
C THR A 299 6.87 -14.69 0.77
N ILE A 300 7.32 -14.51 -0.47
CA ILE A 300 8.43 -13.58 -0.80
C ILE A 300 8.06 -12.16 -0.40
N ASP A 301 6.84 -11.73 -0.74
CA ASP A 301 6.34 -10.39 -0.45
C ASP A 301 6.20 -10.18 1.06
N ALA A 302 5.74 -11.19 1.82
CA ALA A 302 5.68 -11.13 3.28
C ALA A 302 7.05 -10.97 3.92
N VAL A 303 8.08 -11.63 3.38
CA VAL A 303 9.45 -11.47 3.88
C VAL A 303 10.00 -10.09 3.50
N LYS A 304 9.74 -9.61 2.27
CA LYS A 304 10.12 -8.26 1.83
C LYS A 304 9.49 -7.18 2.71
N ASP A 305 8.20 -7.30 3.00
CA ASP A 305 7.47 -6.41 3.90
C ASP A 305 8.11 -6.40 5.30
N ALA A 306 8.42 -7.58 5.86
CA ALA A 306 9.08 -7.69 7.17
C ALA A 306 10.45 -6.98 7.19
N VAL A 307 11.21 -7.06 6.10
CA VAL A 307 12.54 -6.44 6.02
C VAL A 307 12.56 -5.02 5.44
N GLY A 308 11.40 -4.46 5.10
CA GLY A 308 11.26 -3.12 4.54
C GLY A 308 11.76 -2.97 3.10
N LEU A 309 11.56 -3.99 2.26
CA LEU A 309 11.93 -4.03 0.83
C LEU A 309 10.75 -3.96 -0.14
#